data_AF-U1QZY3-F1
#
_entry.id   AF-U1QZY3-F1
#
_cell.length_a   1.000
_cell.length_b   1.000
_cell.length_c   1.000
_cell.angle_alpha   90.00
_cell.angle_beta   90.00
_cell.angle_gamma   90.00
#
_symmetry.space_group_name_H-M   'P 1'
#
loop_
_entity.id
_entity.type
_entity.pdbx_description
1 polymer ?
#
loop_
_entity_poly.entity_id
_entity_poly.type
_entity_poly.pdbx_seq_one_letter_code
_entity_poly.pdbx_strand_id
1 'polypeptide(L)'
;MARWVANEGFEYAVLLDDDESGREVVSKLSSDTNYHAIESDCVFNLAPTADTVGTVLEDLFDPEIYVECLNQLYRRENHFGADGPVVVEQVHDSDDWWIDTEQYDGTGLPDVLESVFQKRSSDYMKRKVGNEIRRRIKSGEDVFKSSESKIKSTLGQLESVL
;
A
#
# COMPACT_ATOMS: atom_id res chain seq x y z
N MET A 1 -11.80 -10.76 0.88
CA MET A 1 -11.41 -10.75 2.31
C MET A 1 -12.41 -9.92 3.11
N ALA A 2 -12.73 -8.69 2.66
CA ALA A 2 -13.79 -7.85 3.24
C ALA A 2 -15.13 -8.57 3.47
N ARG A 3 -15.65 -9.32 2.49
CA ARG A 3 -16.88 -10.12 2.66
C ARG A 3 -16.85 -11.13 3.82
N TRP A 4 -15.68 -11.72 4.13
CA TRP A 4 -15.55 -12.64 5.27
C TRP A 4 -15.50 -11.86 6.58
N VAL A 5 -14.72 -10.77 6.64
CA VAL A 5 -14.62 -9.91 7.83
C VAL A 5 -15.99 -9.35 8.22
N ALA A 6 -16.75 -8.88 7.24
CA ALA A 6 -18.09 -8.36 7.46
C ALA A 6 -19.08 -9.42 7.96
N ASN A 7 -18.98 -10.66 7.45
CA ASN A 7 -19.83 -11.77 7.92
C ASN A 7 -19.54 -12.19 9.37
N GLU A 8 -18.32 -11.95 9.87
CA GLU A 8 -17.92 -12.26 11.24
C GLU A 8 -18.25 -11.12 12.22
N GLY A 9 -18.80 -10.00 11.74
CA GLY A 9 -19.21 -8.86 12.57
C GLY A 9 -18.05 -8.06 13.17
N PHE A 10 -16.86 -8.14 12.58
CA PHE A 10 -15.76 -7.26 12.97
C PHE A 10 -15.96 -5.87 12.37
N GLU A 11 -15.50 -4.83 13.07
CA GLU A 11 -15.37 -3.50 12.50
C GLU A 11 -14.26 -3.52 11.43
N TYR A 12 -14.55 -2.94 10.26
CA TYR A 12 -13.59 -2.88 9.15
C TYR A 12 -13.77 -1.61 8.32
N ALA A 13 -12.70 -1.24 7.65
CA ALA A 13 -12.71 -0.26 6.57
C ALA A 13 -12.02 -0.85 5.34
N VAL A 14 -12.56 -0.58 4.16
CA VAL A 14 -11.96 -0.88 2.86
C VAL A 14 -11.43 0.44 2.31
N LEU A 15 -10.12 0.61 2.35
CA LEU A 15 -9.45 1.77 1.77
C LEU A 15 -8.98 1.44 0.35
N LEU A 16 -9.28 2.33 -0.60
CA LEU A 16 -8.95 2.22 -2.02
C LEU A 16 -8.19 3.47 -2.46
N ASP A 17 -7.33 3.34 -3.48
CA ASP A 17 -6.75 4.50 -4.16
C ASP A 17 -7.84 5.35 -4.82
N ASP A 18 -7.70 6.68 -4.85
CA ASP A 18 -8.64 7.55 -5.59
C ASP A 18 -8.29 7.66 -7.08
N ASP A 19 -8.08 6.50 -7.71
CA ASP A 19 -7.90 6.38 -9.15
C ASP A 19 -9.15 5.78 -9.83
N GLU A 20 -9.09 5.63 -11.15
CA GLU A 20 -10.19 5.04 -11.91
C GLU A 20 -10.49 3.60 -11.44
N SER A 21 -9.46 2.82 -11.12
CA SER A 21 -9.62 1.44 -10.64
C SER A 21 -10.31 1.38 -9.28
N GLY A 22 -9.96 2.27 -8.34
CA GLY A 22 -10.60 2.39 -7.04
C GLY A 22 -12.07 2.78 -7.18
N ARG A 23 -12.38 3.80 -7.99
CA ARG A 23 -13.76 4.21 -8.28
C ARG A 23 -14.59 3.11 -8.93
N GLU A 24 -13.99 2.31 -9.83
CA GLU A 24 -14.66 1.12 -10.38
C GLU A 24 -14.96 0.07 -9.31
N VAL A 25 -14.06 -0.17 -8.36
CA VAL A 25 -14.28 -1.12 -7.26
C VAL A 25 -15.42 -0.63 -6.37
N VAL A 26 -15.46 0.66 -6.01
CA VAL A 26 -16.60 1.25 -5.28
C VAL A 26 -17.90 1.01 -6.04
N SER A 27 -17.94 1.34 -7.34
CA SER A 27 -19.14 1.14 -8.17
C SER A 27 -19.57 -0.34 -8.23
N LYS A 28 -18.62 -1.28 -8.31
CA LYS A 28 -18.91 -2.72 -8.31
C LYS A 28 -19.45 -3.18 -6.97
N LEU A 29 -18.86 -2.73 -5.86
CA LEU A 29 -19.32 -3.07 -4.51
C LEU A 29 -20.74 -2.57 -4.23
N SER A 30 -21.08 -1.38 -4.73
CA SER A 30 -22.43 -0.83 -4.58
C SER A 30 -23.49 -1.45 -5.51
N SER A 31 -23.09 -2.07 -6.63
CA SER A 31 -24.04 -2.56 -7.66
C SER A 31 -24.18 -4.09 -7.72
N ASP A 32 -23.18 -4.85 -7.28
CA ASP A 32 -23.19 -6.30 -7.36
C ASP A 32 -23.72 -6.93 -6.05
N THR A 33 -24.85 -7.63 -6.18
CA THR A 33 -25.55 -8.32 -5.08
C THR A 33 -24.72 -9.40 -4.39
N ASN A 34 -23.62 -9.84 -5.00
CA ASN A 34 -22.67 -10.75 -4.36
C ASN A 34 -21.86 -10.11 -3.22
N TYR A 35 -21.92 -8.78 -3.05
CA TYR A 35 -21.17 -8.05 -2.03
C TYR A 35 -22.03 -7.39 -0.96
N HIS A 36 -23.32 -7.76 -0.82
CA HIS A 36 -24.23 -7.20 0.20
C HIS A 36 -23.74 -7.25 1.65
N ALA A 37 -22.77 -8.11 1.97
CA ALA A 37 -22.16 -8.13 3.29
C ALA A 37 -21.22 -6.93 3.53
N ILE A 38 -20.71 -6.29 2.47
CA ILE A 38 -19.85 -5.12 2.58
C ILE A 38 -20.74 -3.89 2.63
N GLU A 39 -20.75 -3.20 3.76
CA GLU A 39 -21.53 -1.99 3.97
C GLU A 39 -20.84 -0.83 3.22
N SER A 40 -21.60 -0.03 2.49
CA SER A 40 -21.04 1.00 1.59
C SER A 40 -20.32 2.12 2.36
N ASP A 41 -20.76 2.39 3.59
CA ASP A 41 -20.15 3.30 4.54
C ASP A 41 -18.84 2.77 5.16
N CYS A 42 -18.49 1.50 4.93
CA CYS A 42 -17.17 0.96 5.26
C CYS A 42 -16.17 1.07 4.09
N VAL A 43 -16.55 1.63 2.93
CA VAL A 43 -15.69 1.71 1.74
C VAL A 43 -15.30 3.16 1.48
N PHE A 44 -14.00 3.42 1.48
CA PHE A 44 -13.43 4.77 1.35
C PHE A 44 -12.39 4.81 0.23
N ASN A 45 -12.42 5.86 -0.58
CA ASN A 45 -11.29 6.22 -1.41
C ASN A 45 -10.37 7.16 -0.62
N LEU A 46 -9.06 7.06 -0.85
CA LEU A 46 -8.05 8.00 -0.37
C LEU A 46 -8.31 9.38 -0.96
N ALA A 47 -9.12 10.19 -0.27
CA ALA A 47 -9.45 11.52 -0.73
C ALA A 47 -8.17 12.40 -0.73
N PRO A 48 -7.87 13.10 -1.83
CA PRO A 48 -6.76 14.05 -1.86
C PRO A 48 -7.08 15.22 -0.93
N THR A 49 -6.29 15.37 0.14
CA THR A 49 -6.18 16.58 0.94
C THR A 49 -5.04 17.44 0.39
N ALA A 50 -4.90 18.68 0.86
CA ALA A 50 -3.77 19.53 0.45
C ALA A 50 -2.40 18.86 0.70
N ASP A 51 -2.33 17.95 1.69
CA ASP A 51 -1.11 17.23 2.09
C ASP A 51 -1.03 15.81 1.52
N THR A 52 -2.07 15.32 0.83
CA THR A 52 -2.13 13.93 0.27
C THR A 52 -2.42 13.89 -1.23
N VAL A 53 -2.26 15.00 -1.94
CA VAL A 53 -2.39 15.03 -3.41
C VAL A 53 -1.33 14.10 -4.02
N GLY A 54 -1.77 13.03 -4.68
CA GLY A 54 -0.88 12.05 -5.31
C GLY A 54 -0.43 10.91 -4.38
N THR A 55 -0.90 10.87 -3.14
CA THR A 55 -0.64 9.74 -2.22
C THR A 55 -1.43 8.51 -2.65
N VAL A 56 -0.74 7.37 -2.75
CA VAL A 56 -1.35 6.05 -2.96
C VAL A 56 -1.29 5.21 -1.69
N LEU A 57 -2.03 4.10 -1.65
CA LEU A 57 -2.03 3.15 -0.54
C LEU A 57 -0.63 2.68 -0.16
N GLU A 58 0.26 2.50 -1.13
CA GLU A 58 1.64 2.10 -0.90
C GLU A 58 2.42 3.11 -0.06
N ASP A 59 2.14 4.41 -0.21
CA ASP A 59 2.81 5.48 0.50
C ASP A 59 2.45 5.53 1.98
N LEU A 60 1.36 4.85 2.38
CA LEU A 60 0.97 4.71 3.78
C LEU A 60 1.90 3.80 4.56
N PHE A 61 2.66 2.94 3.86
CA PHE A 61 3.65 2.07 4.46
C PHE A 61 4.99 2.78 4.57
N ASP A 62 5.76 2.39 5.58
CA ASP A 62 7.16 2.74 5.68
C ASP A 62 7.90 2.15 4.46
N PRO A 63 8.67 2.96 3.71
CA PRO A 63 9.41 2.49 2.54
C PRO A 63 10.28 1.28 2.84
N GLU A 64 10.90 1.21 4.02
CA GLU A 64 11.71 0.07 4.43
C GLU A 64 10.87 -1.21 4.49
N ILE A 65 9.71 -1.16 5.14
CA ILE A 65 8.81 -2.32 5.29
C ILE A 65 8.28 -2.76 3.93
N TYR A 66 7.86 -1.80 3.10
CA TYR A 66 7.31 -2.08 1.78
C TYR A 66 8.36 -2.74 0.87
N VAL A 67 9.56 -2.17 0.82
CA VAL A 67 10.69 -2.71 0.05
C VAL A 67 11.20 -4.03 0.64
N GLU A 68 11.13 -4.24 1.95
CA GLU A 68 11.47 -5.52 2.55
C GLU A 68 10.50 -6.63 2.11
N CYS A 69 9.19 -6.35 2.04
CA CYS A 69 8.19 -7.28 1.53
C CYS A 69 8.47 -7.64 0.06
N LEU A 70 8.77 -6.63 -0.76
CA LEU A 70 9.21 -6.79 -2.14
C LEU A 70 10.48 -7.66 -2.22
N ASN A 71 11.49 -7.37 -1.42
CA ASN A 71 12.76 -8.11 -1.44
C ASN A 71 12.58 -9.58 -1.04
N GLN A 72 11.74 -9.87 -0.04
CA GLN A 72 11.44 -11.25 0.33
C GLN A 72 10.71 -12.01 -0.78
N LEU A 73 9.77 -11.36 -1.46
CA LEU A 73 9.09 -11.92 -2.62
C LEU A 73 10.11 -12.29 -3.71
N TYR A 74 11.01 -11.35 -4.07
CA TYR A 74 11.99 -11.56 -5.14
C TYR A 74 13.03 -12.61 -4.77
N ARG A 75 13.38 -12.69 -3.48
CA ARG A 75 14.23 -13.77 -2.97
C ARG A 75 13.58 -15.13 -3.16
N ARG A 76 12.30 -15.27 -2.78
CA ARG A 76 11.56 -16.53 -2.86
C ARG A 76 11.36 -17.00 -4.29
N GLU A 77 11.17 -16.06 -5.21
CA GLU A 77 10.94 -16.34 -6.62
C GLU A 77 12.23 -16.35 -7.47
N ASN A 78 13.40 -16.16 -6.84
CA ASN A 78 14.71 -16.05 -7.50
C ASN A 78 14.73 -14.99 -8.62
N HIS A 79 14.08 -13.86 -8.38
CA HIS A 79 14.05 -12.71 -9.29
C HIS A 79 15.21 -11.72 -9.09
N PHE A 80 16.06 -11.94 -8.09
CA PHE A 80 17.28 -11.15 -7.96
C PHE A 80 18.29 -11.56 -9.03
N GLY A 81 18.57 -10.63 -9.95
CA GLY A 81 19.70 -10.70 -10.86
C GLY A 81 21.02 -10.33 -10.17
N ALA A 82 21.96 -9.76 -10.92
CA ALA A 82 23.25 -9.33 -10.39
C ALA A 82 23.16 -8.19 -9.36
N ASP A 83 22.08 -7.41 -9.40
CA ASP A 83 21.90 -6.20 -8.58
C ASP A 83 21.51 -6.49 -7.12
N GLY A 84 21.11 -7.72 -6.80
CA GLY A 84 20.72 -8.09 -5.43
C GLY A 84 19.46 -7.37 -4.93
N PRO A 85 19.24 -7.28 -3.60
CA PRO A 85 18.08 -6.63 -3.01
C PRO A 85 18.03 -5.13 -3.33
N VAL A 86 16.80 -4.57 -3.35
CA VAL A 86 16.58 -3.12 -3.36
C VAL A 86 16.95 -2.57 -2.00
N VAL A 87 17.73 -1.49 -1.98
CA VAL A 87 18.19 -0.85 -0.75
C VAL A 87 17.40 0.44 -0.51
N VAL A 88 17.05 0.67 0.75
CA VAL A 88 16.37 1.89 1.21
C VAL A 88 17.32 2.61 2.18
N GLU A 89 17.55 3.90 1.95
CA GLU A 89 18.38 4.74 2.80
C GLU A 89 17.62 6.03 3.13
N GLN A 90 17.45 6.34 4.41
CA GLN A 90 16.85 7.61 4.81
C GLN A 90 17.90 8.74 4.72
N VAL A 91 17.53 9.88 4.15
CA VAL A 91 18.35 11.09 4.22
C VAL A 91 18.26 11.63 5.65
N HIS A 92 19.40 11.70 6.34
CA HIS A 92 19.50 12.13 7.74
C HIS A 92 18.64 13.36 8.06
N ASP A 93 17.81 13.23 9.10
CA ASP A 93 16.93 14.27 9.65
C ASP A 93 15.87 14.83 8.67
N SER A 94 15.51 14.07 7.63
CA SER A 94 14.42 14.41 6.71
C SER A 94 13.47 13.24 6.47
N ASP A 95 12.27 13.54 5.96
CA ASP A 95 11.29 12.55 5.51
C ASP A 95 11.61 12.02 4.09
N ASP A 96 12.75 12.42 3.52
CA ASP A 96 13.21 11.97 2.21
C ASP A 96 13.99 10.66 2.32
N TRP A 97 13.74 9.78 1.36
CA TRP A 97 14.39 8.49 1.24
C TRP A 97 15.07 8.35 -0.13
N TRP A 98 16.11 7.54 -0.17
CA TRP A 98 16.68 7.00 -1.38
C TRP A 98 16.31 5.53 -1.49
N ILE A 99 15.74 5.15 -2.63
CA ILE A 99 15.48 3.77 -2.99
C ILE A 99 16.41 3.44 -4.15
N ASP A 100 17.48 2.71 -3.85
CA ASP A 100 18.68 2.59 -4.69
C ASP A 100 19.23 3.94 -5.18
N THR A 101 18.85 4.35 -6.40
CA THR A 101 19.35 5.55 -7.09
C THR A 101 18.24 6.56 -7.35
N GLU A 102 17.04 6.34 -6.81
CA GLU A 102 15.88 7.22 -6.94
C GLU A 102 15.56 7.86 -5.61
N GLN A 103 15.20 9.13 -5.64
CA GLN A 103 14.70 9.85 -4.46
C GLN A 103 13.19 9.59 -4.32
N TYR A 104 12.75 9.40 -3.09
CA TYR A 104 11.35 9.28 -2.68
C TYR A 104 11.06 10.32 -1.59
N ASP A 105 10.10 11.19 -1.86
CA ASP A 105 9.73 12.34 -1.01
C ASP A 105 8.52 12.05 -0.10
N GLY A 106 8.10 10.79 -0.03
CA GLY A 106 6.92 10.38 0.74
C GLY A 106 5.64 10.21 -0.08
N THR A 107 5.69 10.43 -1.40
CA THR A 107 4.57 10.22 -2.33
C THR A 107 4.98 9.47 -3.60
N GLY A 108 4.07 8.66 -4.16
CA GLY A 108 4.30 7.99 -5.45
C GLY A 108 5.30 6.82 -5.39
N LEU A 109 5.33 6.05 -4.29
CA LEU A 109 6.23 4.91 -4.10
C LEU A 109 6.19 3.89 -5.25
N PRO A 110 5.03 3.56 -5.86
CA PRO A 110 5.00 2.68 -7.03
C PRO A 110 5.81 3.21 -8.21
N ASP A 111 5.75 4.51 -8.49
CA ASP A 111 6.46 5.13 -9.62
C ASP A 111 7.96 5.11 -9.39
N VAL A 112 8.40 5.38 -8.15
CA VAL A 112 9.81 5.25 -7.74
C VAL A 112 10.30 3.82 -7.94
N LEU A 113 9.53 2.83 -7.48
CA LEU A 113 9.88 1.42 -7.63
C LEU A 113 9.87 1.00 -9.11
N GLU A 114 8.90 1.44 -9.90
CA GLU A 114 8.90 1.20 -11.35
C GLU A 114 10.17 1.73 -12.01
N SER A 115 10.61 2.94 -11.66
CA SER A 115 11.86 3.51 -12.19
C SER A 115 13.09 2.67 -11.77
N VAL A 116 13.16 2.26 -10.51
CA VAL A 116 14.21 1.36 -9.99
C VAL A 116 14.24 0.04 -10.79
N PHE A 117 13.08 -0.58 -11.01
CA PHE A 117 12.98 -1.86 -11.70
C PHE A 117 13.23 -1.75 -13.20
N GLN A 118 12.83 -0.65 -13.84
CA GLN A 118 13.18 -0.34 -15.22
C GLN A 118 14.71 -0.25 -15.40
N LYS A 119 15.42 0.43 -14.49
CA LYS A 119 16.90 0.50 -14.50
C LYS A 119 17.55 -0.87 -14.29
N ARG A 120 16.94 -1.72 -13.47
CA ARG A 120 17.37 -3.11 -13.21
C ARG A 120 16.93 -4.10 -14.31
N SER A 121 16.28 -3.63 -15.39
CA SER A 121 15.74 -4.48 -16.47
C SER A 121 14.85 -5.62 -15.96
N SER A 122 14.04 -5.34 -14.96
CA SER A 122 13.16 -6.30 -14.29
C SER A 122 11.77 -5.68 -14.11
N ASP A 123 10.75 -6.51 -13.93
CA ASP A 123 9.37 -6.05 -13.77
C ASP A 123 9.09 -5.78 -12.29
N TYR A 124 8.42 -4.69 -11.96
CA TYR A 124 7.86 -4.44 -10.62
C TYR A 124 6.56 -5.21 -10.42
N MET A 125 6.50 -6.07 -9.40
CA MET A 125 5.35 -6.96 -9.14
C MET A 125 4.39 -6.44 -8.05
N LYS A 126 3.82 -5.24 -8.22
CA LYS A 126 2.89 -4.57 -7.26
C LYS A 126 1.91 -5.53 -6.57
N ARG A 127 1.13 -6.28 -7.38
CA ARG A 127 0.12 -7.23 -6.88
C ARG A 127 0.67 -8.31 -5.96
N LYS A 128 1.91 -8.76 -6.21
CA LYS A 128 2.53 -9.81 -5.39
C LYS A 128 3.07 -9.24 -4.08
N VAL A 129 3.50 -7.98 -4.04
CA VAL A 129 3.89 -7.30 -2.79
C VAL A 129 2.69 -7.21 -1.84
N GLY A 130 1.50 -6.85 -2.34
CA GLY A 130 0.27 -6.85 -1.54
C GLY A 130 -0.08 -8.24 -0.95
N ASN A 131 0.21 -9.32 -1.67
CA ASN A 131 0.04 -10.68 -1.15
C ASN A 131 1.04 -11.03 -0.03
N GLU A 132 2.26 -10.51 -0.13
CA GLU A 132 3.28 -10.69 0.90
C GLU A 132 2.93 -9.93 2.18
N ILE A 133 2.51 -8.67 2.06
CA ILE A 133 2.00 -7.87 3.18
C ILE A 133 0.85 -8.63 3.86
N ARG A 134 -0.11 -9.13 3.08
CA ARG A 134 -1.22 -9.95 3.60
C ARG A 134 -0.73 -11.21 4.32
N ARG A 135 0.29 -11.88 3.81
CA ARG A 135 0.89 -13.06 4.45
C ARG A 135 1.45 -12.70 5.82
N ARG A 136 2.22 -11.61 5.91
CA ARG A 136 2.84 -11.10 7.13
C ARG A 136 1.80 -10.74 8.20
N ILE A 137 0.74 -10.02 7.80
CA ILE A 137 -0.38 -9.70 8.71
C ILE A 137 -0.99 -11.00 9.29
N LYS A 138 -1.18 -12.03 8.45
CA LYS A 138 -1.73 -13.31 8.90
C LYS A 138 -0.80 -14.11 9.80
N SER A 139 0.51 -13.98 9.67
CA SER A 139 1.49 -14.63 10.54
C SER A 139 1.74 -13.85 11.85
N GLY A 140 1.13 -12.68 12.02
CA GLY A 140 1.35 -11.82 13.18
C GLY A 140 2.68 -11.06 13.13
N GLU A 141 3.30 -10.97 11.95
CA GLU A 141 4.44 -10.09 11.73
C GLU A 141 3.96 -8.63 11.74
N ASP A 142 4.69 -7.76 12.44
CA ASP A 142 4.31 -6.36 12.61
C ASP A 142 4.75 -5.52 11.41
N VAL A 143 3.83 -5.38 10.44
CA VAL A 143 4.04 -4.58 9.22
C VAL A 143 3.55 -3.14 9.34
N PHE A 144 2.94 -2.78 10.47
CA PHE A 144 2.32 -1.47 10.65
C PHE A 144 2.98 -0.63 11.73
N LYS A 145 3.85 -1.18 12.58
CA LYS A 145 4.42 -0.44 13.72
C LYS A 145 4.97 0.95 13.39
N SER A 146 5.77 1.07 12.34
CA SER A 146 6.34 2.36 11.93
C SER A 146 5.38 3.19 11.08
N SER A 147 4.35 2.56 10.50
CA SER A 147 3.33 3.17 9.65
C SER A 147 2.05 3.55 10.40
N GLU A 148 1.92 3.15 11.68
CA GLU A 148 0.68 3.22 12.45
C GLU A 148 0.17 4.66 12.57
N SER A 149 1.08 5.60 12.80
CA SER A 149 0.75 7.03 12.89
C SER A 149 0.23 7.59 11.56
N LYS A 150 0.84 7.21 10.43
CA LYS A 150 0.43 7.67 9.08
C LYS A 150 -0.93 7.09 8.70
N ILE A 151 -1.15 5.80 8.99
CA ILE A 151 -2.42 5.12 8.79
C ILE A 151 -3.51 5.71 9.68
N LYS A 152 -3.25 5.89 10.99
CA LYS A 152 -4.21 6.51 11.93
C LYS A 152 -4.56 7.94 11.52
N SER A 153 -3.58 8.73 11.10
CA SER A 153 -3.82 10.09 10.61
C SER A 153 -4.74 10.07 9.38
N THR A 154 -4.46 9.18 8.43
CA THR A 154 -5.26 9.03 7.21
C THR A 154 -6.69 8.59 7.54
N LEU A 155 -6.85 7.61 8.44
CA LEU A 155 -8.17 7.15 8.89
C LEU A 155 -8.93 8.22 9.68
N GLY A 156 -8.27 8.96 10.56
CA GLY A 156 -8.89 10.06 11.31
C GLY A 156 -9.33 11.23 10.42
N GLN A 157 -8.60 11.49 9.32
CA GLN A 157 -9.04 12.44 8.30
C GLN A 157 -10.32 11.96 7.61
N LEU A 158 -10.48 10.66 7.35
CA LEU A 158 -11.71 10.10 6.78
C LEU A 158 -12.91 10.24 7.74
N GLU A 159 -12.70 10.07 9.05
CA GLU A 159 -13.75 10.29 10.06
C GLU A 159 -14.21 11.75 10.14
N SER A 160 -13.32 12.72 9.88
CA SER A 160 -13.64 14.16 9.93
C SER A 160 -14.46 14.67 8.73
N VAL A 161 -14.60 13.85 7.69
CA VAL A 161 -15.36 14.15 6.47
C VAL A 161 -16.79 13.57 6.55
N LEU A 162 -17.09 12.73 7.56
CA LEU A 162 -18.41 12.19 7.89
C LEU A 162 -19.16 13.09 8.88
#